data_AF-A0A4Y6RB38-F1
#
_entry.id   AF-A0A4Y6RB38-F1
#
_cell.length_a   1.000
_cell.length_b   1.000
_cell.length_c   1.000
_cell.angle_alpha   90.00
_cell.angle_beta   90.00
_cell.angle_gamma   90.00
#
_symmetry.space_group_name_H-M   'P 1'
#
loop_
_entity.id
_entity.type
_entity.pdbx_description
1 polymer ?
#
loop_
_entity_poly.entity_id
_entity_poly.type
_entity_poly.pdbx_seq_one_letter_code
_entity_poly.pdbx_strand_id
1 'polypeptide(L)'
;MKLNLIAMALVCGGLSACGGGDNVSANDGDVIANIKSSNIEFSSANRPAGTWRWPGTPQQHVSVYVTPPAAGNATELDYSSKTQNAIAQINTKLRGLLVLDAVNSIPASGNYIHVSYGTSYVPPNSTDYASYCANVATGKNMGNPIQPSSQNGIASNPVYLNLGNGHCNVTQDIVTHEFGHALGLANHFNGFGNGPAISAAYWDVLATLYANPQSTTAPNLSVRRVTD
;
A
#
# COMPACT_ATOMS: atom_id res chain seq x y z
N MET A 1 37.57 2.06 -1.69
CA MET A 1 36.46 3.05 -1.56
C MET A 1 35.16 2.29 -1.41
N LYS A 2 34.65 2.16 -0.18
CA LYS A 2 33.32 1.61 0.09
C LYS A 2 32.35 2.79 0.06
N LEU A 3 31.52 2.90 -0.98
CA LEU A 3 30.39 3.83 -0.96
C LEU A 3 29.35 3.25 0.01
N ASN A 4 29.19 3.91 1.16
CA ASN A 4 28.03 3.73 2.01
C ASN A 4 26.81 4.22 1.23
N LEU A 5 26.02 3.29 0.70
CA LEU A 5 24.67 3.57 0.23
C LEU A 5 23.85 3.91 1.48
N ILE A 6 23.57 5.20 1.67
CA ILE A 6 22.54 5.66 2.59
C ILE A 6 21.24 5.07 2.04
N ALA A 7 20.78 3.99 2.66
CA ALA A 7 19.41 3.55 2.54
C ALA A 7 18.56 4.74 2.98
N MET A 8 17.93 5.40 2.03
CA MET A 8 16.90 6.39 2.28
C MET A 8 15.76 5.60 2.94
N ALA A 9 15.80 5.56 4.27
CA ALA A 9 14.69 5.06 5.06
C ALA A 9 13.47 5.81 4.55
N LEU A 10 12.51 5.06 4.01
CA LEU A 10 11.18 5.57 3.71
C LEU A 10 10.55 5.83 5.07
N VAL A 11 10.91 6.96 5.68
CA VAL A 11 10.31 7.43 6.91
C VAL A 11 8.89 7.77 6.55
N CYS A 12 7.94 6.99 7.07
CA CYS A 12 6.52 7.35 7.18
C CYS A 12 6.44 8.68 7.93
N GLY A 13 6.63 9.77 7.21
CA GLY A 13 6.57 11.11 7.73
C GLY A 13 5.11 11.53 7.81
N GLY A 14 4.59 11.56 9.04
CA GLY A 14 3.48 12.41 9.45
C GLY A 14 2.19 12.28 8.63
N LEU A 15 1.33 11.35 9.02
CA LEU A 15 -0.11 11.49 8.82
C LEU A 15 -0.62 12.65 9.69
N SER A 16 -0.37 13.89 9.26
CA SER A 16 -0.98 15.06 9.87
C SER A 16 -2.39 15.24 9.32
N ALA A 17 -3.33 15.34 10.24
CA ALA A 17 -4.73 15.77 10.09
C ALA A 17 -5.76 14.66 9.84
N CYS A 18 -6.37 14.27 10.95
CA CYS A 18 -7.66 13.63 11.08
C CYS A 18 -8.77 14.58 10.56
N GLY A 19 -9.54 14.16 9.55
CA GLY A 19 -10.84 14.76 9.27
C GLY A 19 -11.20 14.84 7.79
N GLY A 20 -12.16 14.01 7.36
CA GLY A 20 -12.94 14.20 6.14
C GLY A 20 -12.17 13.98 4.83
N GLY A 21 -12.76 13.19 3.92
CA GLY A 21 -12.27 13.12 2.55
C GLY A 21 -12.36 14.49 1.89
N ASP A 22 -11.28 15.27 1.94
CA ASP A 22 -11.06 16.32 0.98
C ASP A 22 -11.08 15.64 -0.39
N ASN A 23 -12.04 16.02 -1.24
CA ASN A 23 -12.19 15.55 -2.61
C ASN A 23 -11.03 16.06 -3.48
N VAL A 24 -9.80 15.69 -3.13
CA VAL A 24 -8.60 15.91 -3.94
C VAL A 24 -8.77 15.01 -5.16
N SER A 25 -9.16 15.63 -6.27
CA SER A 25 -9.16 15.05 -7.61
C SER A 25 -7.86 15.39 -8.32
N ALA A 26 -7.38 14.49 -9.16
CA ALA A 26 -6.19 14.68 -9.99
C ALA A 26 -6.61 14.75 -11.47
N ASN A 27 -6.08 15.69 -12.27
CA ASN A 27 -6.26 15.62 -13.72
C ASN A 27 -5.39 14.48 -14.33
N ASP A 28 -5.49 14.22 -15.63
CA ASP A 28 -4.76 13.08 -16.25
C ASP A 28 -3.23 13.23 -16.11
N GLY A 29 -2.72 14.45 -16.23
CA GLY A 29 -1.31 14.76 -16.02
C GLY A 29 -0.87 14.52 -14.58
N ASP A 30 -1.69 14.91 -13.61
CA ASP A 30 -1.43 14.67 -12.19
C ASP A 30 -1.41 13.17 -11.86
N VAL A 31 -2.33 12.39 -12.42
CA VAL A 31 -2.35 10.92 -12.24
C VAL A 31 -1.06 10.29 -12.76
N ILE A 32 -0.63 10.67 -13.97
CA ILE A 32 0.63 10.17 -14.55
C ILE A 32 1.82 10.61 -13.68
N ALA A 33 1.85 11.86 -13.22
CA ALA A 33 2.92 12.37 -12.36
C ALA A 33 2.98 11.63 -11.02
N ASN A 34 1.83 11.35 -10.41
CA ASN A 34 1.73 10.61 -9.16
C ASN A 34 2.19 9.16 -9.31
N ILE A 35 1.82 8.46 -10.40
CA ILE A 35 2.34 7.12 -10.68
C ILE A 35 3.85 7.18 -10.92
N LYS A 36 4.32 8.16 -11.69
CA LYS A 36 5.74 8.31 -11.98
C LYS A 36 6.56 8.45 -10.70
N SER A 37 6.19 9.36 -9.79
CA SER A 37 6.92 9.63 -8.55
C SER A 37 6.74 8.56 -7.47
N SER A 38 5.53 8.01 -7.35
CA SER A 38 5.18 7.03 -6.30
C SER A 38 5.58 5.60 -6.66
N ASN A 39 5.56 5.23 -7.94
CA ASN A 39 5.62 3.83 -8.36
C ASN A 39 6.76 3.51 -9.34
N ILE A 40 7.08 4.41 -10.27
CA ILE A 40 8.09 4.14 -11.32
C ILE A 40 9.48 4.60 -10.87
N GLU A 41 9.61 5.80 -10.32
CA GLU A 41 10.90 6.45 -10.04
C GLU A 41 11.25 6.49 -8.56
N PHE A 42 10.40 5.95 -7.67
CA PHE A 42 10.65 5.96 -6.22
C PHE A 42 11.93 5.22 -5.80
N SER A 43 12.39 4.27 -6.63
CA SER A 43 13.61 3.52 -6.44
C SER A 43 14.26 3.26 -7.80
N SER A 44 15.48 3.76 -7.96
CA SER A 44 16.32 3.58 -9.16
C SER A 44 17.23 2.35 -9.08
N ALA A 45 17.19 1.61 -7.96
CA ALA A 45 18.09 0.48 -7.74
C ALA A 45 17.56 -0.81 -8.40
N ASN A 46 18.34 -1.36 -9.33
CA ASN A 46 18.27 -2.76 -9.81
C ASN A 46 16.99 -3.20 -10.55
N ARG A 47 16.29 -2.28 -11.24
CA ARG A 47 15.16 -2.64 -12.12
C ARG A 47 15.05 -1.68 -13.32
N PRO A 48 14.44 -2.12 -14.44
CA PRO A 48 14.10 -1.23 -15.53
C PRO A 48 12.95 -0.28 -15.14
N ALA A 49 12.90 0.91 -15.74
CA ALA A 49 11.78 1.82 -15.56
C ALA A 49 10.47 1.15 -15.97
N GLY A 50 9.44 1.29 -15.13
CA GLY A 50 8.10 0.82 -15.45
C GLY A 50 7.25 0.58 -14.20
N THR A 51 5.95 0.41 -14.42
CA THR A 51 4.97 0.18 -13.37
C THR A 51 5.31 -1.04 -12.52
N TRP A 52 5.31 -0.86 -11.21
CA TRP A 52 5.53 -1.88 -10.20
C TRP A 52 4.20 -2.31 -9.58
N ARG A 53 3.76 -3.54 -9.82
CA ARG A 53 2.45 -4.03 -9.34
C ARG A 53 2.47 -5.54 -9.10
N TRP A 54 1.37 -6.08 -8.58
CA TRP A 54 1.16 -7.52 -8.50
C TRP A 54 1.09 -8.13 -9.91
N PRO A 55 1.93 -9.12 -10.24
CA PRO A 55 1.97 -9.72 -11.57
C PRO A 55 0.69 -10.51 -11.88
N GLY A 56 0.35 -10.62 -13.17
CA GLY A 56 -0.75 -11.46 -13.65
C GLY A 56 -2.16 -10.95 -13.33
N THR A 57 -2.30 -9.83 -12.62
CA THR A 57 -3.60 -9.22 -12.32
C THR A 57 -4.25 -8.64 -13.60
N PRO A 58 -5.58 -8.75 -13.78
CA PRO A 58 -6.56 -9.29 -12.84
C PRO A 58 -6.73 -10.81 -12.84
N GLN A 59 -6.20 -11.55 -13.82
CA GLN A 59 -6.41 -13.01 -13.94
C GLN A 59 -5.86 -13.78 -12.73
N GLN A 60 -4.76 -13.29 -12.17
CA GLN A 60 -4.23 -13.75 -10.90
C GLN A 60 -4.75 -12.85 -9.78
N HIS A 61 -5.57 -13.42 -8.90
CA HIS A 61 -6.02 -12.72 -7.70
C HIS A 61 -4.90 -12.60 -6.67
N VAL A 62 -4.96 -11.58 -5.83
CA VAL A 62 -4.02 -11.38 -4.73
C VAL A 62 -4.67 -11.88 -3.44
N SER A 63 -4.12 -12.93 -2.84
CA SER A 63 -4.61 -13.42 -1.55
C SER A 63 -4.21 -12.46 -0.43
N VAL A 64 -5.15 -12.19 0.46
CA VAL A 64 -4.95 -11.38 1.67
C VAL A 64 -5.27 -12.26 2.87
N TYR A 65 -4.22 -12.72 3.57
CA TYR A 65 -4.39 -13.42 4.83
C TYR A 65 -4.76 -12.41 5.92
N VAL A 66 -6.01 -12.48 6.36
CA VAL A 66 -6.52 -11.67 7.46
C VAL A 66 -6.33 -12.48 8.74
N THR A 67 -5.35 -12.08 9.57
CA THR A 67 -5.05 -12.77 10.83
C THR A 67 -6.33 -12.85 11.68
N PRO A 68 -6.73 -14.05 12.16
CA PRO A 68 -7.85 -14.17 13.06
C PRO A 68 -7.59 -13.36 14.35
N PRO A 69 -8.52 -12.49 14.77
CA PRO A 69 -8.40 -11.79 16.05
C PRO A 69 -8.30 -12.78 17.22
N ALA A 70 -7.44 -12.48 18.18
CA ALA A 70 -7.39 -13.19 19.45
C ALA A 70 -8.74 -13.09 20.17
N ALA A 71 -9.15 -14.18 20.82
CA ALA A 71 -10.42 -14.24 21.52
C ALA A 71 -10.53 -13.12 22.58
N GLY A 72 -11.57 -12.30 22.46
CA GLY A 72 -11.81 -11.16 23.37
C GLY A 72 -10.99 -9.90 23.05
N ASN A 73 -10.15 -9.89 22.03
CA ASN A 73 -9.38 -8.70 21.64
C ASN A 73 -10.21 -7.79 20.71
N ALA A 74 -10.84 -6.78 21.30
CA ALA A 74 -11.68 -5.83 20.56
C ALA A 74 -10.90 -4.99 19.53
N THR A 75 -9.64 -4.67 19.80
CA THR A 75 -8.80 -3.90 18.86
C THR A 75 -8.46 -4.71 17.62
N GLU A 76 -8.07 -5.98 17.78
CA GLU A 76 -7.80 -6.86 16.63
C GLU A 76 -9.08 -7.14 15.82
N LEU A 77 -10.23 -7.27 16.50
CA LEU A 77 -11.52 -7.41 15.83
C LEU A 77 -11.86 -6.19 14.96
N ASP A 78 -11.65 -4.99 15.50
CA ASP A 78 -11.83 -3.73 14.77
C ASP A 78 -10.89 -3.63 13.56
N TYR A 79 -9.60 -3.97 13.72
CA TYR A 79 -8.63 -3.99 12.62
C TYR A 79 -9.00 -5.00 11.54
N SER A 80 -9.45 -6.19 11.93
CA SER A 80 -9.99 -7.20 11.01
C SER A 80 -11.18 -6.66 10.23
N SER A 81 -12.15 -6.02 10.89
CA SER A 81 -13.30 -5.43 10.22
C SER A 81 -12.89 -4.34 9.21
N LYS A 82 -11.98 -3.44 9.59
CA LYS A 82 -11.47 -2.39 8.70
C LYS A 82 -10.71 -2.94 7.51
N THR A 83 -9.97 -4.03 7.70
CA THR A 83 -9.30 -4.75 6.62
C THR A 83 -10.30 -5.33 5.63
N GLN A 84 -11.35 -6.01 6.11
CA GLN A 84 -12.40 -6.56 5.24
C GLN A 84 -13.11 -5.45 4.46
N ASN A 85 -13.39 -4.32 5.10
CA ASN A 85 -13.97 -3.16 4.43
C ASN A 85 -13.03 -2.57 3.36
N ALA A 86 -11.73 -2.45 3.64
CA ALA A 86 -10.75 -1.97 2.67
C ALA A 86 -10.67 -2.90 1.45
N ILE A 87 -10.65 -4.22 1.66
CA ILE A 87 -10.70 -5.23 0.59
C ILE A 87 -11.96 -5.04 -0.27
N ALA A 88 -13.13 -4.87 0.36
CA ALA A 88 -14.38 -4.66 -0.35
C ALA A 88 -14.39 -3.34 -1.16
N GLN A 89 -13.86 -2.25 -0.59
CA GLN A 89 -13.70 -0.96 -1.28
C GLN A 89 -12.79 -1.09 -2.50
N ILE A 90 -11.63 -1.72 -2.34
CA ILE A 90 -10.65 -1.93 -3.41
C ILE A 90 -11.25 -2.79 -4.53
N ASN A 91 -11.87 -3.92 -4.20
CA ASN A 91 -12.52 -4.79 -5.19
C ASN A 91 -13.66 -4.08 -5.94
N THR A 92 -14.35 -3.16 -5.27
CA THR A 92 -15.40 -2.36 -5.91
C THR A 92 -14.80 -1.32 -6.85
N LYS A 93 -13.84 -0.51 -6.36
CA LYS A 93 -13.23 0.59 -7.11
C LYS A 93 -12.33 0.11 -8.25
N LEU A 94 -11.71 -1.07 -8.12
CA LEU A 94 -10.81 -1.67 -9.11
C LEU A 94 -11.43 -2.86 -9.84
N ARG A 95 -12.77 -2.92 -9.94
CA ARG A 95 -13.49 -4.01 -10.58
C ARG A 95 -12.94 -4.28 -11.99
N GLY A 96 -12.55 -5.52 -12.24
CA GLY A 96 -11.99 -5.96 -13.52
C GLY A 96 -10.51 -5.58 -13.75
N LEU A 97 -9.86 -4.90 -12.79
CA LEU A 97 -8.44 -4.51 -12.85
C LEU A 97 -7.60 -5.27 -11.81
N LEU A 98 -8.18 -5.53 -10.64
CA LEU A 98 -7.59 -6.26 -9.52
C LEU A 98 -8.69 -6.99 -8.76
N VAL A 99 -8.37 -8.15 -8.18
CA VAL A 99 -9.21 -8.83 -7.20
C VAL A 99 -8.34 -9.23 -6.01
N LEU A 100 -8.80 -8.83 -4.82
CA LEU A 100 -8.26 -9.21 -3.53
C LEU A 100 -9.16 -10.29 -2.92
N ASP A 101 -8.57 -11.46 -2.62
CA ASP A 101 -9.28 -12.56 -1.96
C ASP A 101 -8.89 -12.61 -0.49
N ALA A 102 -9.82 -12.27 0.41
CA ALA A 102 -9.63 -12.44 1.83
C ALA A 102 -9.62 -13.94 2.19
N VAL A 103 -8.56 -14.40 2.84
CA VAL A 103 -8.42 -15.79 3.29
C VAL A 103 -8.16 -15.85 4.79
N ASN A 104 -8.66 -16.91 5.42
CA ASN A 104 -8.55 -17.16 6.87
C ASN A 104 -7.44 -18.16 7.24
N SER A 105 -6.70 -18.65 6.24
CA SER A 105 -5.52 -19.49 6.41
C SER A 105 -4.37 -18.96 5.57
N ILE A 106 -3.15 -19.06 6.08
CA ILE A 106 -1.95 -18.67 5.34
C ILE A 106 -1.88 -19.48 4.04
N PRO A 107 -1.76 -18.82 2.86
CA PRO A 107 -1.59 -19.52 1.58
C PRO A 107 -0.36 -20.45 1.60
N ALA A 108 -0.54 -21.69 1.11
CA ALA A 108 0.54 -22.68 1.06
C ALA A 108 1.61 -22.39 -0.01
N SER A 109 1.28 -21.53 -0.99
CA SER A 109 2.15 -21.17 -2.10
C SER A 109 1.76 -19.82 -2.68
N GLY A 110 2.66 -19.22 -3.46
CA GLY A 110 2.44 -17.91 -4.05
C GLY A 110 2.78 -16.78 -3.10
N ASN A 111 2.80 -15.57 -3.63
CA ASN A 111 2.96 -14.36 -2.84
C ASN A 111 1.58 -13.86 -2.38
N TYR A 112 1.50 -13.28 -1.19
CA TYR A 112 0.26 -12.81 -0.56
C TYR A 112 0.51 -11.63 0.37
N ILE A 113 -0.57 -10.94 0.75
CA ILE A 113 -0.54 -9.90 1.78
C ILE A 113 -0.88 -10.53 3.13
N HIS A 114 -0.03 -10.35 4.13
CA HIS A 114 -0.23 -10.78 5.51
C HIS A 114 -0.62 -9.59 6.38
N VAL A 115 -1.86 -9.55 6.84
CA VAL A 115 -2.33 -8.50 7.75
C VAL A 115 -1.96 -8.90 9.18
N SER A 116 -1.20 -8.06 9.87
CA SER A 116 -0.69 -8.34 11.22
C SER A 116 -1.05 -7.20 12.17
N TYR A 117 -1.54 -7.54 13.36
CA TYR A 117 -2.04 -6.58 14.35
C TYR A 117 -1.03 -6.32 15.46
N GLY A 118 -0.93 -5.07 15.91
CA GLY A 118 0.00 -4.64 16.95
C GLY A 118 1.47 -4.70 16.52
N THR A 119 1.76 -4.79 15.22
CA THR A 119 3.11 -5.02 14.70
C THR A 119 3.66 -3.88 13.85
N SER A 120 3.04 -2.70 13.91
CA SER A 120 3.59 -1.54 13.20
C SER A 120 4.90 -1.10 13.85
N TYR A 121 5.87 -0.80 13.00
CA TYR A 121 7.22 -0.48 13.44
C TYR A 121 7.35 0.96 13.93
N VAL A 122 7.80 1.11 15.18
CA VAL A 122 8.20 2.39 15.74
C VAL A 122 9.72 2.42 15.83
N PRO A 123 10.42 3.41 15.25
CA PRO A 123 11.86 3.51 15.38
C PRO A 123 12.31 3.56 16.85
N PRO A 124 13.42 2.91 17.21
CA PRO A 124 13.95 2.98 18.57
C PRO A 124 14.08 4.42 19.05
N ASN A 125 13.60 4.69 20.26
CA ASN A 125 13.60 6.02 20.90
C ASN A 125 12.67 7.07 20.25
N SER A 126 11.84 6.70 19.28
CA SER A 126 10.79 7.59 18.78
C SER A 126 9.68 7.71 19.83
N THR A 127 9.19 8.93 20.03
CA THR A 127 7.96 9.21 20.78
C THR A 127 6.78 9.52 19.85
N ASP A 128 7.00 9.50 18.54
CA ASP A 128 6.00 9.84 17.53
C ASP A 128 5.17 8.62 17.11
N TYR A 129 4.42 8.05 18.05
CA TYR A 129 3.62 6.84 17.79
C TYR A 129 2.53 7.04 16.73
N ALA A 130 2.04 8.26 16.55
CA ALA A 130 0.98 8.56 15.60
C ALA A 130 1.47 8.42 14.15
N SER A 131 2.68 8.88 13.84
CA SER A 131 3.25 8.75 12.49
C SER A 131 3.60 7.31 12.09
N TYR A 132 3.72 6.41 13.07
CA TYR A 132 4.04 5.00 12.87
C TYR A 132 2.86 4.09 13.24
N CYS A 133 1.63 4.53 12.97
CA CYS A 133 0.43 3.79 13.29
C CYS A 133 0.24 2.50 12.50
N ALA A 134 0.70 2.51 11.26
CA ALA A 134 0.64 1.38 10.38
C ALA A 134 1.80 1.50 9.38
N ASN A 135 2.21 0.37 8.81
CA ASN A 135 3.19 0.37 7.74
C ASN A 135 3.15 -0.92 6.92
N VAL A 136 3.53 -0.83 5.65
CA VAL A 136 3.84 -1.99 4.80
C VAL A 136 5.32 -2.31 4.83
N ALA A 137 5.66 -3.59 5.05
CA ALA A 137 7.04 -4.02 5.15
C ALA A 137 7.28 -5.47 4.70
N THR A 138 8.55 -5.85 4.68
CA THR A 138 9.01 -7.23 4.43
C THR A 138 8.84 -8.16 5.64
N GLY A 139 8.42 -7.63 6.80
CA GLY A 139 8.26 -8.39 8.05
C GLY A 139 7.35 -7.70 9.07
N LYS A 140 6.95 -8.46 10.10
CA LYS A 140 6.30 -7.92 11.29
C LYS A 140 7.28 -7.10 12.12
N ASN A 141 6.85 -5.99 12.71
CA ASN A 141 7.70 -5.10 13.51
C ASN A 141 8.93 -4.57 12.76
N MET A 142 8.86 -4.49 11.42
CA MET A 142 9.94 -3.98 10.58
C MET A 142 9.51 -2.70 9.89
N GLY A 143 10.44 -1.75 9.78
CA GLY A 143 10.27 -0.53 8.99
C GLY A 143 10.80 -0.62 7.56
N ASN A 144 11.34 -1.78 7.16
CA ASN A 144 11.94 -1.96 5.84
C ASN A 144 10.84 -2.08 4.76
N PRO A 145 10.70 -1.09 3.85
CA PRO A 145 9.65 -1.09 2.85
C PRO A 145 9.85 -2.25 1.85
N ILE A 146 8.75 -2.75 1.29
CA ILE A 146 8.81 -3.74 0.21
C ILE A 146 9.48 -3.13 -1.03
N GLN A 147 10.14 -3.98 -1.81
CA GLN A 147 10.89 -3.56 -2.99
C GLN A 147 10.39 -4.31 -4.24
N PRO A 148 10.54 -3.70 -5.42
CA PRO A 148 10.26 -4.34 -6.70
C PRO A 148 11.27 -5.44 -7.02
N SER A 149 10.81 -6.48 -7.72
CA SER A 149 11.69 -7.45 -8.37
C SER A 149 12.39 -6.84 -9.59
N SER A 150 13.36 -7.55 -10.16
CA SER A 150 14.02 -7.18 -11.42
C SER A 150 13.07 -7.04 -12.62
N GLN A 151 11.84 -7.54 -12.51
CA GLN A 151 10.81 -7.47 -13.54
C GLN A 151 9.70 -6.46 -13.20
N ASN A 152 9.88 -5.62 -12.18
CA ASN A 152 8.83 -4.72 -11.65
C ASN A 152 7.62 -5.45 -11.04
N GLY A 153 7.81 -6.66 -10.51
CA GLY A 153 6.78 -7.37 -9.74
C GLY A 153 6.90 -7.10 -8.24
N ILE A 154 5.79 -7.19 -7.51
CA ILE A 154 5.82 -7.29 -6.05
C ILE A 154 6.24 -8.71 -5.65
N ALA A 155 7.47 -8.85 -5.14
CA ALA A 155 8.09 -10.16 -4.86
C ALA A 155 8.40 -10.41 -3.37
N SER A 156 8.18 -9.43 -2.49
CA SER A 156 8.25 -9.67 -1.04
C SER A 156 7.21 -10.73 -0.68
N ASN A 157 7.63 -11.86 -0.10
CA ASN A 157 6.74 -12.96 0.21
C ASN A 157 6.81 -13.38 1.70
N PRO A 158 5.80 -13.03 2.51
CA PRO A 158 4.65 -12.19 2.16
C PRO A 158 5.00 -10.68 2.14
N VAL A 159 4.05 -9.88 1.69
CA VAL A 159 3.97 -8.44 1.99
C VAL A 159 3.26 -8.30 3.33
N TYR A 160 3.90 -7.73 4.36
CA TYR A 160 3.24 -7.50 5.64
C TYR A 160 2.55 -6.14 5.65
N LEU A 161 1.27 -6.14 5.99
CA LEU A 161 0.48 -4.95 6.29
C LEU A 161 0.34 -4.90 7.82
N ASN A 162 1.20 -4.11 8.46
CA ASN A 162 1.29 -4.02 9.91
C ASN A 162 0.35 -2.92 10.43
N LEU A 163 -0.60 -3.28 11.28
CA LEU A 163 -1.62 -2.38 11.79
C LEU A 163 -1.48 -2.20 13.30
N GLY A 164 -1.31 -0.95 13.71
CA GLY A 164 -1.27 -0.54 15.11
C GLY A 164 0.08 -0.83 15.78
N ASN A 165 0.44 0.04 16.72
CA ASN A 165 1.60 -0.10 17.60
C ASN A 165 1.20 -0.07 19.08
N GLY A 166 -0.10 -0.12 19.39
CA GLY A 166 -0.65 -0.03 20.75
C GLY A 166 -0.81 1.39 21.30
N HIS A 167 -0.33 2.42 20.60
CA HIS A 167 -0.31 3.80 21.06
C HIS A 167 -1.08 4.77 20.14
N CYS A 168 -1.84 4.25 19.18
CA CYS A 168 -2.59 5.10 18.26
C CYS A 168 -3.87 4.46 17.73
N ASN A 169 -4.71 5.29 17.09
CA ASN A 169 -5.96 4.87 16.49
C ASN A 169 -5.79 4.60 14.99
N VAL A 170 -5.84 3.33 14.59
CA VAL A 170 -5.82 2.94 13.18
C VAL A 170 -7.21 3.16 12.59
N THR A 171 -7.35 4.16 11.72
CA THR A 171 -8.62 4.48 11.05
C THR A 171 -8.88 3.59 9.84
N GLN A 172 -10.10 3.60 9.30
CA GLN A 172 -10.41 2.91 8.04
C GLN A 172 -9.51 3.40 6.90
N ASP A 173 -9.32 4.71 6.81
CA ASP A 173 -8.51 5.32 5.75
C ASP A 173 -7.03 4.94 5.87
N ILE A 174 -6.49 4.78 7.09
CA ILE A 174 -5.13 4.27 7.29
C ILE A 174 -5.01 2.84 6.76
N VAL A 175 -5.98 1.96 7.05
CA VAL A 175 -5.92 0.58 6.53
C VAL A 175 -5.95 0.57 5.00
N THR A 176 -6.86 1.34 4.39
CA THR A 176 -6.94 1.45 2.92
C THR A 176 -5.69 2.09 2.32
N HIS A 177 -5.10 3.08 2.99
CA HIS A 177 -3.82 3.70 2.62
C HIS A 177 -2.69 2.66 2.57
N GLU A 178 -2.55 1.82 3.62
CA GLU A 178 -1.53 0.77 3.63
C GLU A 178 -1.74 -0.27 2.52
N PHE A 179 -2.99 -0.56 2.14
CA PHE A 179 -3.21 -1.36 0.93
C PHE A 179 -2.66 -0.69 -0.32
N GLY A 180 -2.72 0.64 -0.43
CA GLY A 180 -2.05 1.38 -1.51
C GLY A 180 -0.56 1.05 -1.60
N HIS A 181 0.12 1.06 -0.46
CA HIS A 181 1.53 0.65 -0.37
C HIS A 181 1.73 -0.82 -0.75
N ALA A 182 0.91 -1.73 -0.22
CA ALA A 182 0.97 -3.15 -0.53
C ALA A 182 0.64 -3.47 -1.99
N LEU A 183 -0.01 -2.54 -2.71
CA LEU A 183 -0.36 -2.63 -4.12
C LEU A 183 0.60 -1.89 -5.06
N GLY A 184 1.66 -1.28 -4.52
CA GLY A 184 2.77 -0.73 -5.30
C GLY A 184 2.93 0.78 -5.26
N LEU A 185 2.14 1.54 -4.50
CA LEU A 185 2.40 2.98 -4.32
C LEU A 185 3.48 3.15 -3.26
N ALA A 186 4.69 3.60 -3.59
CA ALA A 186 5.74 3.76 -2.59
C ALA A 186 5.70 5.13 -1.91
N ASN A 187 5.93 6.20 -2.67
CA ASN A 187 5.97 7.55 -2.13
C ASN A 187 4.56 8.13 -1.99
N HIS A 188 4.36 8.97 -0.98
CA HIS A 188 3.14 9.76 -0.83
C HIS A 188 3.01 10.84 -1.92
N PHE A 189 1.77 11.19 -2.24
CA PHE A 189 1.40 12.28 -3.15
C PHE A 189 0.12 12.95 -2.65
N ASN A 190 -0.26 14.11 -3.20
CA ASN A 190 -1.46 14.82 -2.75
C ASN A 190 -2.71 13.96 -3.01
N GLY A 191 -3.40 13.54 -1.95
CA GLY A 191 -4.48 12.56 -2.01
C GLY A 191 -4.10 11.13 -1.59
N PHE A 192 -2.83 10.91 -1.22
CA PHE A 192 -2.29 9.67 -0.68
C PHE A 192 -1.17 9.95 0.32
N GLY A 193 -1.51 10.12 1.60
CA GLY A 193 -0.57 10.36 2.70
C GLY A 193 -0.08 11.81 2.81
N ASN A 194 0.09 12.51 1.68
CA ASN A 194 0.23 13.98 1.70
C ASN A 194 -1.17 14.60 1.64
N GLY A 195 -1.53 15.35 2.68
CA GLY A 195 -2.91 15.77 2.89
C GLY A 195 -3.74 14.60 3.42
N PRO A 196 -4.87 14.22 2.78
CA PRO A 196 -5.65 13.09 3.24
C PRO A 196 -4.93 11.76 3.03
N ALA A 197 -5.20 10.78 3.91
CA ALA A 197 -4.66 9.43 3.78
C ALA A 197 -5.05 8.77 2.45
N ILE A 198 -6.30 8.96 2.03
CA ILE A 198 -6.84 8.57 0.71
C ILE A 198 -7.82 9.63 0.20
N SER A 199 -7.91 9.81 -1.12
CA SER A 199 -8.89 10.68 -1.80
C SER A 199 -9.36 10.08 -3.13
N ALA A 200 -10.12 10.83 -3.92
CA ALA A 200 -10.46 10.44 -5.30
C ALA A 200 -9.21 10.21 -6.18
N ALA A 201 -8.17 11.06 -6.03
CA ALA A 201 -6.91 10.91 -6.74
C ALA A 201 -6.20 9.57 -6.45
N TYR A 202 -6.24 9.10 -5.20
CA TYR A 202 -5.69 7.78 -4.83
C TYR A 202 -6.33 6.65 -5.64
N TRP A 203 -7.66 6.67 -5.76
CA TRP A 203 -8.40 5.64 -6.50
C TRP A 203 -8.10 5.67 -8.00
N ASP A 204 -8.03 6.85 -8.61
CA ASP A 204 -7.68 7.00 -10.02
C ASP A 204 -6.23 6.58 -10.32
N VAL A 205 -5.31 6.85 -9.40
CA VAL A 205 -3.92 6.41 -9.48
C VAL A 205 -3.83 4.88 -9.41
N LEU A 206 -4.52 4.22 -8.48
CA LEU A 206 -4.55 2.76 -8.43
C LEU A 206 -5.25 2.15 -9.66
N ALA A 207 -6.38 2.72 -10.09
CA ALA A 207 -7.08 2.24 -11.28
C ALA A 207 -6.21 2.35 -12.53
N THR A 208 -5.49 3.47 -12.69
CA THR A 208 -4.52 3.64 -13.77
C THR A 208 -3.37 2.65 -13.65
N LEU A 209 -2.79 2.46 -12.46
CA LEU A 209 -1.72 1.48 -12.26
C LEU A 209 -2.14 0.06 -12.66
N TYR A 210 -3.35 -0.37 -12.27
CA TYR A 210 -3.84 -1.73 -12.55
C TYR A 210 -4.49 -1.89 -13.94
N ALA A 211 -4.85 -0.80 -14.62
CA ALA A 211 -5.29 -0.83 -16.02
C ALA A 211 -4.12 -0.94 -17.03
N ASN A 212 -2.89 -0.61 -16.62
CA ASN A 212 -1.72 -0.65 -17.48
C ASN A 212 -0.83 -1.86 -17.14
N PRO A 213 -0.37 -2.67 -18.12
CA PRO A 213 0.49 -3.82 -17.86
C PRO A 213 1.68 -3.50 -16.94
N GLN A 214 2.14 -4.49 -16.19
CA GLN A 214 3.40 -4.38 -15.43
C GLN A 214 4.55 -3.95 -16.36
N SER A 215 5.47 -3.13 -15.84
CA SER A 215 6.57 -2.53 -16.60
C SER A 215 6.15 -1.52 -17.68
N THR A 216 4.92 -0.99 -17.64
CA THR A 216 4.54 0.16 -18.49
C THR A 216 5.31 1.40 -18.04
N THR A 217 5.99 2.08 -18.96
CA THR A 217 6.73 3.32 -18.65
C THR A 217 5.79 4.52 -18.56
N ALA A 218 6.19 5.58 -17.84
CA ALA A 218 5.35 6.76 -17.63
C ALA A 218 4.77 7.39 -18.91
N PRO A 219 5.54 7.55 -20.02
CA PRO A 219 5.00 8.10 -21.27
C PRO A 219 3.94 7.22 -21.96
N ASN A 220 3.86 5.94 -21.60
CA ASN A 220 2.96 4.96 -22.20
C ASN A 220 1.74 4.63 -21.32
N LEU A 221 1.57 5.34 -20.20
CA LEU A 221 0.42 5.15 -19.32
C LEU A 221 -0.85 5.68 -19.98
N SER A 222 -1.88 4.83 -20.01
CA SER A 222 -3.25 5.23 -20.32
C SER A 222 -4.02 5.45 -19.02
N VAL A 223 -4.49 6.68 -18.78
CA VAL A 223 -5.22 7.02 -17.55
C VAL A 223 -6.56 6.28 -17.49
N ARG A 224 -6.87 5.73 -16.32
CA ARG A 224 -8.15 5.10 -15.98
C ARG A 224 -8.72 5.75 -14.74
N ARG A 225 -9.96 6.23 -14.86
CA ARG A 225 -10.75 6.73 -13.74
C ARG A 225 -11.55 5.62 -13.09
N VAL A 226 -11.73 5.68 -11.78
CA VAL A 226 -12.73 4.83 -11.12
C VAL A 226 -14.13 5.28 -11.51
N THR A 227 -15.00 4.33 -11.82
CA THR A 227 -16.43 4.59 -11.96
C THR A 227 -17.08 4.32 -10.62
N ASP A 228 -17.92 5.24 -10.15
CA ASP A 228 -18.74 5.03 -8.95
C ASP A 228 -19.78 3.93 -9.14
#